data_AF-A0A099I623-F1
#
_entry.id   AF-A0A099I623-F1
#
_cell.length_a   1.000
_cell.length_b   1.000
_cell.length_c   1.000
_cell.angle_alpha   90.00
_cell.angle_beta   90.00
_cell.angle_gamma   90.00
#
_symmetry.space_group_name_H-M   'P 1'
#
loop_
_entity.id
_entity.type
_entity.pdbx_description
1 polymer ?
#
loop_
_entity_poly.entity_id
_entity_poly.type
_entity_poly.pdbx_seq_one_letter_code
_entity_poly.pdbx_strand_id
1 'polypeptide(L)'
;MDIIPANGGKGLGVKKVLDYVPFTKEEAIAFGDGTNDIEMLQAVGTAIAMDNASQDVKAVADVICGSVREEDIYRYCKENHLI
;
A
#
# COMPACT_ATOMS: atom_id res chain seq x y z
N MET A 1 -8.50 -13.22 -9.10
CA MET A 1 -9.20 -12.44 -10.13
C MET A 1 -10.39 -11.82 -9.44
N ASP A 2 -10.43 -10.49 -9.39
CA ASP A 2 -11.48 -9.76 -8.69
C ASP A 2 -12.52 -9.30 -9.72
N ILE A 3 -13.81 -9.41 -9.36
CA ILE A 3 -14.91 -8.86 -10.15
C ILE A 3 -15.51 -7.74 -9.31
N ILE A 4 -15.27 -6.51 -9.74
CA ILE A 4 -15.66 -5.29 -9.03
C ILE A 4 -16.36 -4.32 -9.99
N PRO A 5 -17.17 -3.37 -9.49
CA PRO A 5 -17.69 -2.29 -10.32
C PRO A 5 -16.58 -1.51 -11.02
N ALA A 6 -16.85 -0.97 -12.20
CA ALA A 6 -15.87 -0.18 -12.97
C ALA A 6 -15.37 1.07 -12.21
N ASN A 7 -16.16 1.55 -11.24
CA ASN A 7 -15.83 2.65 -10.33
C ASN A 7 -15.58 2.14 -8.89
N GLY A 8 -15.08 0.92 -8.76
CA GLY A 8 -14.62 0.32 -7.50
C GLY A 8 -13.10 0.19 -7.45
N GLY A 9 -12.58 -0.55 -6.47
CA GLY A 9 -11.16 -0.87 -6.36
C GLY A 9 -10.44 -0.15 -5.22
N LYS A 10 -9.33 -0.74 -4.78
CA LYS A 10 -8.57 -0.25 -3.60
C LYS A 10 -7.97 1.14 -3.85
N GLY A 11 -7.45 1.39 -5.05
CA GLY A 11 -6.89 2.71 -5.40
C GLY A 11 -7.91 3.83 -5.35
N LEU A 12 -9.11 3.62 -5.90
CA LEU A 12 -10.19 4.61 -5.80
C LEU A 12 -10.69 4.77 -4.34
N GLY A 13 -10.73 3.68 -3.58
CA GLY A 13 -11.04 3.72 -2.14
C GLY A 13 -10.09 4.64 -1.39
N VAL A 14 -8.77 4.48 -1.58
CA VAL A 14 -7.77 5.34 -0.94
C VAL A 14 -7.92 6.79 -1.38
N LYS A 15 -8.09 7.08 -2.67
CA LYS A 15 -8.32 8.45 -3.15
C LYS A 15 -9.51 9.12 -2.46
N LYS A 16 -10.64 8.42 -2.34
CA LYS A 16 -11.82 8.93 -1.63
C LYS A 16 -11.57 9.17 -0.14
N VAL A 17 -10.77 8.32 0.51
CA VAL A 17 -10.39 8.55 1.92
C VAL A 17 -9.54 9.80 2.02
N LEU A 18 -8.52 9.95 1.17
CA LEU A 18 -7.65 11.13 1.13
C LEU A 18 -8.42 12.43 0.84
N ASP A 19 -9.43 12.39 -0.03
CA ASP A 19 -10.32 13.53 -0.28
C ASP A 19 -11.16 13.93 0.95
N TYR A 20 -11.38 12.99 1.87
CA TYR A 20 -12.22 13.18 3.07
C TYR A 20 -11.42 13.60 4.31
N VAL A 21 -10.16 13.19 4.41
CA VAL A 21 -9.29 13.51 5.56
C VAL A 21 -8.42 14.74 5.26
N PRO A 22 -7.96 15.48 6.29
CA PRO A 22 -7.07 16.63 6.08
C PRO A 22 -5.60 16.20 5.87
N PHE A 23 -5.38 15.14 5.10
CA PHE A 23 -4.05 14.58 4.80
C PHE A 23 -3.85 14.47 3.30
N THR A 24 -2.64 14.77 2.87
CA THR A 24 -2.20 14.62 1.48
C THR A 24 -1.81 13.18 1.19
N LYS A 25 -1.65 12.82 -0.10
CA LYS A 25 -1.14 11.49 -0.45
C LYS A 25 0.27 11.28 0.12
N GLU A 26 1.09 12.33 0.17
CA GLU A 26 2.46 12.31 0.69
C GLU A 26 2.53 11.91 2.17
N GLU A 27 1.45 12.14 2.91
CA GLU A 27 1.29 11.75 4.31
C GLU A 27 0.69 10.35 4.49
N ALA A 28 0.39 9.65 3.38
CA ALA A 28 -0.20 8.33 3.39
C ALA A 28 0.82 7.23 3.05
N ILE A 29 0.67 6.10 3.73
CA ILE A 29 1.48 4.90 3.55
C ILE A 29 0.54 3.72 3.27
N ALA A 30 0.87 2.90 2.28
CA ALA A 30 0.13 1.67 1.98
C ALA A 30 1.06 0.47 1.92
N PHE A 31 0.62 -0.63 2.52
CA PHE A 31 1.26 -1.94 2.45
C PHE A 31 0.42 -2.85 1.57
N GLY A 32 1.04 -3.57 0.64
CA GLY A 32 0.34 -4.46 -0.29
C GLY A 32 1.20 -5.65 -0.73
N ASP A 33 0.55 -6.68 -1.24
CA ASP A 33 1.22 -7.90 -1.69
C ASP A 33 0.56 -8.53 -2.94
N GLY A 34 -0.71 -8.23 -3.17
CA GLY A 34 -1.48 -8.71 -4.30
C GLY A 34 -1.51 -7.73 -5.49
N THR A 35 -1.77 -8.26 -6.68
CA THR A 35 -1.95 -7.44 -7.90
C THR A 35 -3.09 -6.42 -7.74
N ASN A 36 -4.11 -6.72 -6.93
CA ASN A 36 -5.20 -5.78 -6.64
C ASN A 36 -4.79 -4.62 -5.71
N ASP A 37 -3.57 -4.64 -5.15
CA ASP A 37 -2.99 -3.54 -4.37
C ASP A 37 -2.25 -2.51 -5.23
N ILE A 38 -1.93 -2.82 -6.50
CA ILE A 38 -1.13 -1.93 -7.35
C ILE A 38 -1.71 -0.51 -7.42
N GLU A 39 -3.02 -0.39 -7.65
CA GLU A 39 -3.67 0.93 -7.72
C GLU A 39 -3.68 1.66 -6.37
N MET A 40 -3.69 0.93 -5.25
CA MET A 40 -3.61 1.49 -3.90
C MET A 40 -2.20 1.98 -3.59
N LEU A 41 -1.19 1.18 -3.93
CA LEU A 41 0.22 1.52 -3.78
C LEU A 41 0.56 2.79 -4.57
N GLN A 42 0.07 2.90 -5.81
CA GLN A 42 0.26 4.10 -6.63
C GLN A 42 -0.53 5.34 -6.14
N ALA A 43 -1.49 5.17 -5.22
CA ALA A 43 -2.35 6.25 -4.73
C ALA A 43 -1.81 6.96 -3.47
N VAL A 44 -0.75 6.44 -2.86
CA VAL A 44 -0.13 6.99 -1.64
C VAL A 44 1.26 7.57 -1.90
N GLY A 45 1.82 8.23 -0.90
CA GLY A 45 3.16 8.84 -0.94
C GLY A 45 4.29 7.85 -0.68
N THR A 46 4.02 6.83 0.15
CA THR A 46 4.96 5.75 0.42
C THR A 46 4.28 4.40 0.16
N ALA A 47 4.66 3.77 -0.94
CA ALA A 47 4.18 2.45 -1.35
C ALA A 47 5.12 1.35 -0.86
N ILE A 48 4.57 0.36 -0.15
CA ILE A 48 5.37 -0.73 0.44
C ILE A 48 4.82 -2.08 -0.04
N ALA A 49 5.67 -2.84 -0.74
CA ALA A 49 5.35 -4.20 -1.13
C ALA A 49 5.92 -5.21 -0.12
N MET A 50 5.14 -6.21 0.27
CA MET A 50 5.64 -7.31 1.12
C MET A 50 6.60 -8.23 0.34
N ASP A 51 7.47 -8.97 1.03
CA ASP A 51 8.44 -9.84 0.37
C ASP A 51 7.79 -10.95 -0.47
N ASN A 52 6.61 -11.43 -0.08
CA ASN A 52 5.86 -12.42 -0.85
C ASN A 52 5.14 -11.86 -2.09
N ALA A 53 5.22 -10.55 -2.33
CA ALA A 53 4.53 -9.91 -3.44
C ALA A 53 5.10 -10.32 -4.81
N SER A 54 4.25 -10.30 -5.83
CA SER A 54 4.67 -10.53 -7.22
C SER A 54 5.61 -9.43 -7.72
N GLN A 55 6.40 -9.70 -8.78
CA GLN A 55 7.32 -8.71 -9.37
C GLN A 55 6.60 -7.44 -9.82
N ASP A 56 5.40 -7.55 -10.37
CA ASP A 56 4.60 -6.40 -10.82
C ASP A 56 4.20 -5.49 -9.64
N VAL A 57 3.92 -6.08 -8.46
CA VAL A 57 3.60 -5.33 -7.23
C VAL A 57 4.86 -4.68 -6.67
N LYS A 58 5.99 -5.41 -6.63
CA LYS A 58 7.28 -4.88 -6.17
C LYS A 58 7.78 -3.74 -7.07
N ALA A 59 7.48 -3.78 -8.37
CA ALA A 59 7.90 -2.76 -9.34
C ALA A 59 7.21 -1.39 -9.15
N VAL A 60 6.07 -1.34 -8.46
CA VAL A 60 5.35 -0.08 -8.17
C VAL A 60 5.53 0.40 -6.72
N ALA A 61 6.36 -0.29 -5.93
CA ALA A 61 6.61 0.05 -4.54
C ALA A 61 7.92 0.83 -4.37
N ASP A 62 7.95 1.73 -3.40
CA ASP A 62 9.15 2.47 -3.00
C ASP A 62 10.06 1.62 -2.09
N VAL A 63 9.44 0.74 -1.30
CA VAL A 63 10.12 -0.13 -0.34
C VAL A 63 9.61 -1.56 -0.44
N ILE A 64 10.52 -2.53 -0.37
CA ILE A 64 10.18 -3.93 -0.14
C ILE A 64 10.30 -4.22 1.35
N CYS A 65 9.16 -4.46 2.01
CA CYS A 65 9.09 -4.90 3.39
C CYS A 65 9.37 -6.41 3.48
N GLY A 66 9.76 -6.87 4.66
CA GLY A 66 10.04 -8.28 4.90
C GLY A 66 8.78 -9.15 4.95
N SER A 67 8.86 -10.25 5.70
CA SER A 67 7.80 -11.25 5.78
C SER A 67 6.73 -10.87 6.79
N VAL A 68 5.47 -11.10 6.41
CA VAL A 68 4.33 -11.04 7.35
C VAL A 68 4.50 -11.97 8.56
N ARG A 69 5.25 -13.07 8.40
CA ARG A 69 5.50 -14.05 9.47
C ARG A 69 6.50 -13.58 10.53
N GLU A 70 7.27 -12.54 10.20
CA GLU A 70 8.34 -12.00 11.06
C GLU A 70 7.96 -10.63 11.65
N GLU A 71 6.67 -10.26 11.58
CA GLU A 71 6.15 -8.97 12.07
C GLU A 71 6.80 -7.75 11.40
N ASP A 72 7.23 -7.88 10.15
CA ASP A 72 8.06 -6.84 9.51
C ASP A 72 7.29 -5.54 9.21
N ILE A 73 5.96 -5.55 9.15
CA ILE A 73 5.16 -4.30 9.14
C ILE A 73 5.36 -3.53 10.46
N TYR A 74 5.30 -4.22 11.60
CA TYR A 74 5.51 -3.59 12.91
C TYR A 74 6.94 -3.07 13.04
N ARG A 75 7.93 -3.87 12.63
CA ARG A 75 9.34 -3.44 12.63
C ARG A 75 9.56 -2.23 11.75
N TYR A 76 9.02 -2.23 10.52
CA TYR A 76 9.08 -1.08 9.63
C TYR A 76 8.48 0.16 10.28
N CYS A 77 7.28 0.05 10.87
CA CYS A 77 6.64 1.19 11.53
C CYS A 77 7.46 1.71 12.71
N LYS A 78 8.04 0.81 13.53
CA LYS A 78 8.87 1.17 14.67
C LYS A 78 10.19 1.85 14.25
N GLU A 79 10.87 1.32 13.25
CA GLU A 79 12.13 1.86 12.72
C GLU A 79 11.94 3.23 12.06
N ASN A 80 10.77 3.45 11.45
CA ASN A 80 10.39 4.73 10.85
C ASN A 80 9.64 5.67 11.80
N HIS A 81 9.57 5.35 13.10
CA HIS A 81 8.94 6.18 14.14
C HIS A 81 7.46 6.51 13.87
N LEU A 82 6.73 5.58 13.24
CA LEU A 82 5.29 5.70 12.98
C LEU A 82 4.45 5.26 14.19
N ILE A 83 5.05 4.51 15.12
CA ILE A 83 4.46 4.00 16.37
C ILE A 83 5.49 3.93 17.50
#